data_AF-A0A539DP51-F1
#
_entry.id   AF-A0A539DP51-F1
#
_cell.length_a   1.000
_cell.length_b   1.000
_cell.length_c   1.000
_cell.angle_alpha   90.00
_cell.angle_beta   90.00
_cell.angle_gamma   90.00
#
_symmetry.space_group_name_H-M   'P 1'
#
loop_
_entity.id
_entity.type
_entity.pdbx_description
1 polymer ?
#
loop_
_entity_poly.entity_id
_entity_poly.type
_entity_poly.pdbx_seq_one_letter_code
_entity_poly.pdbx_strand_id
1 'polypeptide(L)'
;RHRGPDDGRSEAVGNAILGHRRLSIIDLAGSVQPMQDRSLRYTLVFNGEIYNYVEARHRLVGRWEFTTHGDTEVLLAGLVLEGAAFLEQLEGMWAFALWDAQAQQLLLGRDRMGKKPLFWQMLPESGLACASELPALRQLSDEAWCEDMHSTADYLRYGYPLPGYTAWREVQAGGVLQQRSWWQLRPQCYTGSQESARSLLRATLISAVERRLVADVEVGAFLSGGVDSSLICAIIRQELGRPLKTFTIGFVEAAFDERRYARLAAEAFGTDHYEEVLSGWNELELERLLLEHVGQPFADASLLPTALVSRIAANKVKVALSGDGGDELFCGYQRYQARTILRWYSRLPKGLRHLAEKAVRSLPEPTAHHSRSLLKKAHLFMDIVERQQAETPYFAPLMFNPAQLRQLAPGLEGMGHTPPGIPQQTE
;
A
#
# COMPACT_ATOMS: atom_id res chain seq x y z
N ARG A 1 4.21 -3.36 18.66
CA ARG A 1 5.23 -2.48 19.31
C ARG A 1 6.22 -1.95 18.28
N HIS A 2 6.71 -2.79 17.35
CA HIS A 2 7.64 -2.41 16.26
C HIS A 2 7.17 -1.23 15.41
N ARG A 3 5.86 -1.08 15.17
CA ARG A 3 5.30 0.06 14.41
C ARG A 3 5.42 1.43 15.11
N GLY A 4 5.59 1.43 16.43
CA GLY A 4 5.54 2.62 17.27
C GLY A 4 6.39 2.43 18.52
N PRO A 5 7.73 2.53 18.37
CA PRO A 5 8.67 2.24 19.45
C PRO A 5 8.84 3.38 20.46
N ASP A 6 8.40 4.60 20.15
CA ASP A 6 8.71 5.81 20.93
C ASP A 6 7.84 5.97 22.19
N ASP A 7 6.54 5.65 22.10
CA ASP A 7 5.61 5.69 23.25
C ASP A 7 4.52 4.61 23.12
N GLY A 8 3.84 4.29 24.20
CA GLY A 8 2.68 3.40 24.19
C GLY A 8 1.76 3.57 25.37
N ARG A 9 0.46 3.73 25.09
CA ARG A 9 -0.58 3.93 26.10
C ARG A 9 -1.84 3.16 25.73
N SER A 10 -2.62 2.84 26.75
CA SER A 10 -3.97 2.32 26.60
C SER A 10 -4.87 3.01 27.59
N GLU A 11 -6.11 3.24 27.19
CA GLU A 11 -7.09 3.92 28.02
C GLU A 11 -8.43 3.20 27.95
N ALA A 12 -9.04 2.96 29.12
CA ALA A 12 -10.39 2.46 29.23
C ALA A 12 -11.35 3.65 29.34
N VAL A 13 -12.30 3.74 28.41
CA VAL A 13 -13.24 4.86 28.28
C VAL A 13 -14.66 4.32 28.18
N GLY A 14 -15.33 4.18 29.32
CA GLY A 14 -16.63 3.50 29.40
C GLY A 14 -16.50 2.02 29.02
N ASN A 15 -17.21 1.60 27.97
CA ASN A 15 -17.21 0.21 27.48
C ASN A 15 -16.18 -0.07 26.38
N ALA A 16 -15.22 0.84 26.17
CA ALA A 16 -14.16 0.67 25.17
C ALA A 16 -12.77 0.74 25.81
N ILE A 17 -11.82 0.03 25.20
CA ILE A 17 -10.40 0.16 25.48
C ILE A 17 -9.71 0.56 24.18
N LEU A 18 -9.01 1.70 24.21
CA LEU A 18 -8.24 2.18 23.07
C LEU A 18 -6.75 2.09 23.40
N GLY A 19 -5.97 1.51 22.50
CA GLY A 19 -4.53 1.34 22.65
C GLY A 19 -3.77 1.94 21.48
N HIS A 20 -2.66 2.62 21.76
CA HIS A 20 -1.81 3.23 20.74
C HIS A 20 -0.32 2.98 21.03
N ARG A 21 0.44 2.73 19.96
CA ARG A 21 1.90 2.67 19.96
C ARG A 21 2.40 3.73 19.00
N ARG A 22 3.20 4.68 19.49
CA ARG A 22 3.57 5.88 18.74
C ARG A 22 4.96 5.76 18.13
N LEU A 23 5.05 6.11 16.86
CA LEU A 23 6.28 6.60 16.23
C LEU A 23 6.09 8.10 16.08
N SER A 24 6.86 8.91 16.83
CA SER A 24 6.72 10.36 16.86
C SER A 24 7.37 10.97 15.62
N ILE A 25 6.54 11.45 14.69
CA ILE A 25 6.95 12.09 13.41
C ILE A 25 6.62 13.59 13.38
N ILE A 26 5.39 13.93 13.76
CA ILE A 26 4.89 15.31 13.88
C ILE A 26 4.51 15.54 15.34
N ASP A 27 4.83 16.74 15.84
CA ASP A 27 4.55 17.20 17.19
C ASP A 27 5.11 16.26 18.25
N LEU A 28 6.43 16.07 18.25
CA LEU A 28 7.13 14.96 18.90
C LEU A 28 6.76 14.75 20.38
N ALA A 29 6.56 15.85 21.12
CA ALA A 29 6.18 15.84 22.53
C ALA A 29 4.67 16.02 22.75
N GLY A 30 3.96 16.67 21.82
CA GLY A 30 2.50 16.79 21.84
C GLY A 30 1.81 15.60 21.19
N SER A 31 0.53 15.75 20.83
CA SER A 31 -0.26 14.75 20.11
C SER A 31 -0.20 13.31 20.68
N VAL A 32 -0.15 13.21 22.01
CA VAL A 32 -0.18 11.92 22.72
C VAL A 32 -1.51 11.22 22.47
N GLN A 33 -1.45 9.90 22.32
CA GLN A 33 -2.62 9.07 22.03
C GLN A 33 -2.71 7.88 23.00
N PRO A 34 -3.92 7.38 23.35
CA PRO A 34 -5.24 7.85 22.90
C PRO A 34 -5.50 9.33 23.25
N MET A 35 -6.07 10.07 22.30
CA MET A 35 -6.27 11.52 22.42
C MET A 35 -7.73 11.79 22.75
N GLN A 36 -7.98 12.42 23.90
CA GLN A 36 -9.32 12.82 24.32
C GLN A 36 -9.61 14.26 23.98
N ASP A 37 -10.87 14.54 23.66
CA ASP A 37 -11.34 15.92 23.61
C ASP A 37 -11.53 16.49 25.03
N ARG A 38 -11.70 17.81 25.14
CA ARG A 38 -11.86 18.48 26.44
C ARG A 38 -13.10 18.04 27.22
N SER A 39 -14.15 17.58 26.53
CA SER A 39 -15.35 17.07 27.20
C SER A 39 -15.21 15.63 27.68
N LEU A 40 -14.10 14.96 27.34
CA LEU A 40 -13.84 13.54 27.59
C LEU A 40 -14.90 12.61 26.96
N ARG A 41 -15.68 13.12 26.00
CA ARG A 41 -16.68 12.34 25.28
C ARG A 41 -16.04 11.54 24.16
N TYR A 42 -15.10 12.13 23.46
CA TYR A 42 -14.48 11.56 22.27
C TYR A 42 -13.04 11.15 22.55
N THR A 43 -12.69 9.92 22.18
CA THR A 43 -11.32 9.41 22.28
C THR A 43 -10.86 8.87 20.93
N LEU A 44 -9.72 9.36 20.43
CA LEU A 44 -9.16 9.01 19.14
C LEU A 44 -7.84 8.22 19.29
N VAL A 45 -7.70 7.16 18.49
CA VAL A 45 -6.41 6.59 18.11
C VAL A 45 -6.24 6.63 16.59
N PHE A 46 -5.04 6.96 16.13
CA PHE A 46 -4.72 7.37 14.77
C PHE A 46 -3.31 6.94 14.39
N ASN A 47 -3.21 6.11 13.36
CA ASN A 47 -1.97 5.70 12.72
C ASN A 47 -1.95 6.27 11.31
N GLY A 48 -1.23 7.37 11.11
CA GLY A 48 -1.22 8.05 9.83
C GLY A 48 -0.54 9.39 9.85
N GLU A 49 -0.65 10.07 8.72
CA GLU A 49 -0.27 11.46 8.50
C GLU A 49 -1.37 12.13 7.66
N ILE A 50 -1.81 13.32 8.08
CA ILE A 50 -2.63 14.22 7.27
C ILE A 50 -1.71 15.29 6.70
N TYR A 51 -1.37 15.17 5.42
CA TYR A 51 -0.43 16.05 4.74
C TYR A 51 -0.92 17.50 4.59
N ASN A 52 -2.23 17.72 4.61
CA ASN A 52 -2.85 19.05 4.57
C ASN A 52 -3.40 19.49 5.94
N TYR A 53 -2.82 18.99 7.05
CA TYR A 53 -3.35 19.27 8.39
C TYR A 53 -3.27 20.75 8.77
N VAL A 54 -2.30 21.51 8.25
CA VAL A 54 -2.16 22.95 8.52
C VAL A 54 -3.35 23.71 7.92
N GLU A 55 -3.69 23.42 6.66
CA GLU A 55 -4.84 24.01 5.98
C GLU A 55 -6.16 23.56 6.62
N ALA A 56 -6.28 22.28 6.97
CA ALA A 56 -7.44 21.75 7.67
C ALA A 56 -7.61 22.38 9.06
N ARG A 57 -6.52 22.59 9.81
CA ARG A 57 -6.51 23.28 11.11
C ARG A 57 -7.06 24.69 10.99
N HIS A 58 -6.60 25.48 10.01
CA HIS A 58 -7.04 26.85 9.81
C HIS A 58 -8.56 26.96 9.63
N ARG A 59 -9.21 25.97 9.01
CA ARG A 59 -10.68 25.94 8.86
C ARG A 59 -11.44 25.65 10.15
N LEU A 60 -10.79 25.05 11.13
CA LEU A 60 -11.39 24.67 12.42
C LEU A 60 -11.11 25.71 13.51
N VAL A 61 -10.13 26.60 13.31
CA VAL A 61 -9.85 27.73 14.21
C VAL A 61 -11.11 28.56 14.46
N GLY A 62 -11.36 28.90 15.72
CA GLY A 62 -12.57 29.60 16.17
C GLY A 62 -13.76 28.68 16.50
N ARG A 63 -13.74 27.43 16.05
CA ARG A 63 -14.71 26.38 16.42
C ARG A 63 -14.09 25.30 17.32
N TRP A 64 -12.77 25.17 17.30
CA TRP A 64 -11.99 24.29 18.16
C TRP A 64 -10.83 25.04 18.80
N GLU A 65 -10.55 24.76 20.08
CA GLU A 65 -9.41 25.32 20.79
C GLU A 65 -8.28 24.28 20.86
N PHE A 66 -7.36 24.37 19.91
CA PHE A 66 -6.25 23.43 19.79
C PHE A 66 -5.25 23.55 20.95
N THR A 67 -4.78 22.41 21.43
CA THR A 67 -3.82 22.26 22.53
C THR A 67 -2.49 21.66 22.08
N THR A 68 -2.46 21.11 20.87
CA THR A 68 -1.31 20.46 20.24
C THR A 68 -1.02 21.11 18.88
N HIS A 69 0.09 20.73 18.25
CA HIS A 69 0.48 21.22 16.93
C HIS A 69 0.46 20.14 15.85
N GLY A 70 0.10 18.90 16.21
CA GLY A 70 0.06 17.78 15.29
C GLY A 70 -1.26 17.64 14.55
N ASP A 71 -1.23 16.76 13.56
CA ASP A 71 -2.35 16.40 12.71
C ASP A 71 -3.41 15.55 13.43
N THR A 72 -3.03 14.84 14.49
CA THR A 72 -3.94 13.99 15.27
C THR A 72 -5.10 14.81 15.86
N GLU A 73 -4.81 15.98 16.46
CA GLU A 73 -5.87 16.83 17.02
C GLU A 73 -6.72 17.47 15.92
N VAL A 74 -6.18 17.71 14.73
CA VAL A 74 -6.95 18.18 13.57
C VAL A 74 -7.97 17.13 13.14
N LEU A 75 -7.58 15.85 13.13
CA LEU A 75 -8.51 14.75 12.88
C LEU A 75 -9.60 14.67 13.95
N LEU A 76 -9.23 14.71 15.23
CA LEU A 76 -10.18 14.68 16.35
C LEU A 76 -11.18 15.84 16.24
N ALA A 77 -10.68 17.07 16.13
CA ALA A 77 -11.50 18.27 16.03
C ALA A 77 -12.46 18.21 14.84
N GLY A 78 -11.96 17.80 13.68
CA GLY A 78 -12.76 17.71 12.46
C GLY A 78 -13.85 16.65 12.54
N LEU A 79 -13.55 15.45 13.07
CA LEU A 79 -14.54 14.41 13.27
C LEU A 79 -15.61 14.80 14.31
N VAL A 80 -15.22 15.50 15.38
CA VAL A 80 -16.18 15.96 16.41
C VAL A 80 -17.11 17.05 15.86
N LEU A 81 -16.58 17.98 15.05
CA LEU A 81 -17.33 19.13 14.55
C LEU A 81 -18.14 18.82 13.28
N GLU A 82 -17.61 17.97 12.39
CA GLU A 82 -18.13 17.76 11.04
C GLU A 82 -18.44 16.28 10.74
N GLY A 83 -18.17 15.37 11.68
CA GLY A 83 -18.42 13.94 11.50
C GLY A 83 -17.56 13.30 10.40
N ALA A 84 -18.04 12.19 9.84
CA ALA A 84 -17.33 11.46 8.78
C ALA A 84 -17.16 12.27 7.48
N ALA A 85 -17.98 13.30 7.25
CA ALA A 85 -17.84 14.18 6.07
C ALA A 85 -16.50 14.94 6.08
N PHE A 86 -15.89 15.13 7.25
CA PHE A 86 -14.56 15.73 7.39
C PHE A 86 -13.47 14.96 6.62
N LEU A 87 -13.67 13.65 6.38
CA LEU A 87 -12.68 12.81 5.71
C LEU A 87 -12.49 13.16 4.23
N GLU A 88 -13.52 13.72 3.57
CA GLU A 88 -13.50 14.02 2.14
C GLU A 88 -12.41 15.02 1.75
N GLN A 89 -12.07 15.94 2.65
CA GLN A 89 -11.07 16.99 2.45
C GLN A 89 -9.66 16.62 2.92
N LEU A 90 -9.47 15.47 3.58
CA LEU A 90 -8.16 15.08 4.11
C LEU A 90 -7.26 14.52 3.01
N GLU A 91 -6.05 15.01 2.90
CA GLU A 91 -5.00 14.43 2.09
C GLU A 91 -4.02 13.74 3.01
N GLY A 92 -3.81 12.43 2.85
CA GLY A 92 -3.02 11.70 3.82
C GLY A 92 -2.95 10.20 3.56
N MET A 93 -2.26 9.52 4.46
CA MET A 93 -2.33 8.08 4.63
C MET A 93 -2.66 7.82 6.09
N TRP A 94 -3.75 7.12 6.39
CA TRP A 94 -4.23 7.04 7.75
C TRP A 94 -5.21 5.90 7.98
N ALA A 95 -5.21 5.41 9.22
CA ALA A 95 -6.25 4.60 9.79
C ALA A 95 -6.53 5.10 11.21
N PHE A 96 -7.79 5.12 11.62
CA PHE A 96 -8.17 5.59 12.94
C PHE A 96 -9.35 4.81 13.54
N ALA A 97 -9.48 4.93 14.86
CA ALA A 97 -10.66 4.57 15.62
C ALA A 97 -11.03 5.74 16.55
N LEU A 98 -12.25 6.23 16.41
CA LEU A 98 -12.83 7.29 17.25
C LEU A 98 -13.98 6.69 18.06
N TRP A 99 -13.88 6.76 19.38
CA TRP A 99 -14.91 6.34 20.31
C TRP A 99 -15.70 7.54 20.83
N ASP A 100 -17.02 7.50 20.69
CA ASP A 100 -17.95 8.40 21.37
C ASP A 100 -18.51 7.71 22.61
N ALA A 101 -18.01 8.09 23.79
CA ALA A 101 -18.40 7.52 25.07
C ALA A 101 -19.85 7.86 25.48
N GLN A 102 -20.43 8.93 24.96
CA GLN A 102 -21.82 9.27 25.26
C GLN A 102 -22.78 8.46 24.39
N ALA A 103 -22.50 8.36 23.09
CA ALA A 103 -23.33 7.60 22.16
C ALA A 103 -23.04 6.09 22.21
N GLN A 104 -21.93 5.67 22.82
CA GLN A 104 -21.41 4.29 22.79
C GLN A 104 -21.19 3.81 21.36
N GLN A 105 -20.57 4.67 20.54
CA GLN A 105 -20.36 4.42 19.11
C GLN A 105 -18.89 4.49 18.74
N LEU A 106 -18.48 3.51 17.93
CA LEU A 106 -17.15 3.44 17.35
C LEU A 106 -17.21 3.81 15.87
N LEU A 107 -16.43 4.82 15.48
CA LEU A 107 -16.15 5.13 14.08
C LEU A 107 -14.74 4.66 13.74
N LEU A 108 -14.66 3.70 12.82
CA LEU A 108 -13.41 3.30 12.19
C LEU A 108 -13.26 4.04 10.87
N GLY A 109 -12.04 4.38 10.47
CA GLY A 109 -11.79 4.95 9.16
C GLY A 109 -10.41 4.63 8.62
N ARG A 110 -10.32 4.56 7.30
CA ARG A 110 -9.08 4.28 6.56
C ARG A 110 -8.99 5.18 5.32
N ASP A 111 -7.77 5.58 4.95
CA ASP A 111 -7.51 6.48 3.83
C ASP A 111 -7.98 5.94 2.47
N ARG A 112 -8.08 6.84 1.49
CA ARG A 112 -8.67 6.63 0.15
C ARG A 112 -8.19 5.37 -0.57
N MET A 113 -6.90 5.05 -0.42
CA MET A 113 -6.25 3.94 -1.12
C MET A 113 -5.87 2.79 -0.17
N GLY A 114 -6.24 2.88 1.11
CA GLY A 114 -5.90 1.90 2.12
C GLY A 114 -4.40 1.79 2.39
N LYS A 115 -3.63 2.90 2.35
CA LYS A 115 -2.18 2.87 2.60
C LYS A 115 -1.84 2.41 4.01
N LYS A 116 -2.57 2.90 5.02
CA LYS A 116 -2.38 2.43 6.40
C LYS A 116 -3.31 1.24 6.67
N PRO A 117 -2.81 0.12 7.22
CA PRO A 117 -3.64 -1.07 7.43
C PRO A 117 -4.58 -0.89 8.63
N LEU A 118 -5.76 -1.51 8.51
CA LEU A 118 -6.79 -1.58 9.55
C LEU A 118 -7.55 -2.88 9.38
N PHE A 119 -7.63 -3.67 10.44
CA PHE A 119 -8.35 -4.94 10.49
C PHE A 119 -9.31 -4.91 11.67
N TRP A 120 -10.45 -5.58 11.54
CA TRP A 120 -11.43 -5.67 12.60
C TRP A 120 -12.22 -6.97 12.54
N GLN A 121 -12.76 -7.37 13.68
CA GLN A 121 -13.66 -8.51 13.82
C GLN A 121 -14.82 -8.14 14.75
N MET A 122 -15.99 -8.74 14.52
CA MET A 122 -17.08 -8.71 15.48
C MET A 122 -16.77 -9.69 16.62
N LEU A 123 -17.09 -9.29 17.84
CA LEU A 123 -17.03 -10.13 19.03
C LEU A 123 -18.45 -10.59 19.42
N PRO A 124 -18.57 -11.58 20.33
CA PRO A 124 -19.85 -11.89 20.96
C PRO A 124 -20.53 -10.65 21.55
N GLU A 125 -21.85 -10.72 21.74
CA GLU A 125 -22.65 -9.64 22.33
C GLU A 125 -22.56 -8.29 21.59
N SER A 126 -22.25 -8.33 20.29
CA SER A 126 -22.07 -7.14 19.43
C SER A 126 -20.86 -6.26 19.79
N GLY A 127 -19.86 -6.82 20.48
CA GLY A 127 -18.57 -6.16 20.64
C GLY A 127 -17.79 -6.09 19.32
N LEU A 128 -16.70 -5.30 19.31
CA LEU A 128 -15.81 -5.18 18.15
C LEU A 128 -14.37 -5.02 18.62
N ALA A 129 -13.45 -5.74 17.98
CA ALA A 129 -12.01 -5.52 18.13
C ALA A 129 -11.42 -5.01 16.80
N CYS A 130 -10.44 -4.10 16.87
CA CYS A 130 -9.72 -3.61 15.70
C CYS A 130 -8.23 -3.38 16.00
N ALA A 131 -7.38 -3.53 14.98
CA ALA A 131 -5.95 -3.28 15.08
C ALA A 131 -5.35 -2.95 13.70
N SER A 132 -4.14 -2.39 13.69
CA SER A 132 -3.40 -2.15 12.43
C SER A 132 -2.82 -3.42 11.80
N GLU A 133 -2.68 -4.53 12.53
CA GLU A 133 -2.06 -5.77 12.05
C GLU A 133 -2.84 -7.00 12.54
N LEU A 134 -2.93 -8.04 11.71
CA LEU A 134 -3.63 -9.28 12.05
C LEU A 134 -3.06 -9.95 13.32
N PRO A 135 -1.73 -10.09 13.51
CA PRO A 135 -1.21 -10.68 14.74
C PRO A 135 -1.58 -9.89 16.00
N ALA A 136 -1.72 -8.57 15.89
CA ALA A 136 -2.17 -7.73 17.00
C ALA A 136 -3.67 -7.91 17.27
N LEU A 137 -4.50 -7.98 16.23
CA LEU A 137 -5.95 -8.21 16.38
C LEU A 137 -6.24 -9.56 17.05
N ARG A 138 -5.49 -10.61 16.67
CA ARG A 138 -5.61 -11.95 17.25
C ARG A 138 -5.38 -11.98 18.77
N GLN A 139 -4.62 -11.03 19.30
CA GLN A 139 -4.34 -10.95 20.74
C GLN A 139 -5.43 -10.21 21.52
N LEU A 140 -6.40 -9.60 20.84
CA LEU A 140 -7.50 -8.86 21.47
C LEU A 140 -8.72 -9.73 21.79
N SER A 141 -8.72 -10.99 21.36
CA SER A 141 -9.85 -11.90 21.52
C SER A 141 -9.39 -13.36 21.51
N ASP A 142 -10.00 -14.19 22.35
CA ASP A 142 -9.80 -15.65 22.35
C ASP A 142 -10.62 -16.36 21.25
N GLU A 143 -11.41 -15.62 20.46
CA GLU A 143 -12.20 -16.18 19.37
C GLU A 143 -11.29 -16.82 18.31
N ALA A 144 -11.60 -18.07 17.97
CA ALA A 144 -10.82 -18.81 17.01
C ALA A 144 -11.08 -18.29 15.59
N TRP A 145 -10.00 -18.05 14.85
CA TRP A 145 -10.08 -17.74 13.43
C TRP A 145 -10.07 -19.00 12.59
N CYS A 146 -11.00 -19.08 11.67
CA CYS A 146 -11.07 -20.14 10.70
C CYS A 146 -10.56 -19.65 9.35
N GLU A 147 -9.85 -20.52 8.64
CA GLU A 147 -9.46 -20.27 7.25
C GLU A 147 -10.70 -19.94 6.41
N ASP A 148 -10.55 -18.91 5.57
CA ASP A 148 -11.48 -18.59 4.50
C ASP A 148 -11.03 -19.22 3.18
N MET A 149 -11.68 -20.32 2.79
CA MET A 149 -11.33 -21.05 1.57
C MET A 149 -11.49 -20.22 0.29
N HIS A 150 -12.36 -19.19 0.30
CA HIS A 150 -12.46 -18.26 -0.83
C HIS A 150 -11.20 -17.41 -0.94
N SER A 151 -10.73 -16.86 0.18
CA SER A 151 -9.47 -16.10 0.23
C SER A 151 -8.25 -16.98 -0.05
N THR A 152 -8.26 -18.26 0.33
CA THR A 152 -7.21 -19.22 -0.06
C THR A 152 -7.21 -19.47 -1.57
N ALA A 153 -8.39 -19.64 -2.18
CA ALA A 153 -8.50 -19.75 -3.63
C ALA A 153 -7.99 -18.48 -4.33
N ASP A 154 -8.30 -17.29 -3.79
CA ASP A 154 -7.81 -16.02 -4.30
C ASP A 154 -6.30 -15.86 -4.12
N TYR A 155 -5.75 -16.28 -2.98
CA TYR A 155 -4.31 -16.29 -2.75
C TYR A 155 -3.59 -17.17 -3.78
N LEU A 156 -4.05 -18.40 -4.02
CA LEU A 156 -3.45 -19.27 -5.04
C LEU A 156 -3.64 -18.69 -6.45
N ARG A 157 -4.69 -17.91 -6.68
CA ARG A 157 -4.96 -17.28 -7.97
C ARG A 157 -4.11 -16.04 -8.21
N TYR A 158 -3.97 -15.15 -7.23
CA TYR A 158 -3.43 -13.78 -7.38
C TYR A 158 -2.18 -13.50 -6.54
N GLY A 159 -1.87 -14.35 -5.57
CA GLY A 159 -0.78 -14.18 -4.61
C GLY A 159 -1.17 -13.47 -3.31
N TYR A 160 -2.43 -13.05 -3.18
CA TYR A 160 -2.95 -12.34 -2.01
C TYR A 160 -4.49 -12.47 -1.91
N PRO A 161 -5.08 -12.37 -0.70
CA PRO A 161 -6.53 -12.21 -0.54
C PRO A 161 -7.03 -10.93 -1.21
N LEU A 162 -8.21 -10.96 -1.83
CA LEU A 162 -8.77 -9.80 -2.51
C LEU A 162 -9.03 -8.61 -1.56
N PRO A 163 -8.98 -7.35 -2.04
CA PRO A 163 -9.22 -6.18 -1.21
C PRO A 163 -10.54 -6.27 -0.43
N GLY A 164 -10.48 -5.98 0.87
CA GLY A 164 -11.62 -6.12 1.80
C GLY A 164 -11.64 -7.44 2.57
N TYR A 165 -10.97 -8.47 2.05
CA TYR A 165 -10.91 -9.80 2.64
C TYR A 165 -9.55 -10.07 3.31
N THR A 166 -9.53 -11.10 4.16
CA THR A 166 -8.32 -11.63 4.80
C THR A 166 -8.32 -13.15 4.66
N ALA A 167 -7.23 -13.83 5.00
CA ALA A 167 -7.23 -15.30 5.04
C ALA A 167 -8.18 -15.92 6.09
N TRP A 168 -8.86 -15.10 6.90
CA TRP A 168 -9.66 -15.51 8.05
C TRP A 168 -11.11 -15.04 7.89
N ARG A 169 -12.08 -15.95 8.10
CA ARG A 169 -13.52 -15.67 7.87
C ARG A 169 -14.07 -14.58 8.80
N GLU A 170 -13.54 -14.54 10.03
CA GLU A 170 -14.02 -13.68 11.10
C GLU A 170 -13.45 -12.25 11.01
N VAL A 171 -12.45 -12.03 10.14
CA VAL A 171 -11.68 -10.79 10.09
C VAL A 171 -11.88 -10.06 8.76
N GLN A 172 -12.20 -8.78 8.86
CA GLN A 172 -12.38 -7.88 7.73
C GLN A 172 -11.19 -6.90 7.62
N ALA A 173 -10.86 -6.50 6.39
CA ALA A 173 -9.80 -5.53 6.12
C ALA A 173 -10.38 -4.18 5.65
N GLY A 174 -10.05 -3.11 6.35
CA GLY A 174 -10.45 -1.73 6.00
C GLY A 174 -11.92 -1.40 6.25
N GLY A 175 -12.37 -0.33 5.59
CA GLY A 175 -13.74 0.22 5.66
C GLY A 175 -13.91 1.33 6.70
N VAL A 176 -14.98 2.11 6.52
CA VAL A 176 -15.58 2.92 7.59
C VAL A 176 -16.75 2.13 8.14
N LEU A 177 -16.72 1.76 9.42
CA LEU A 177 -17.88 1.13 10.05
C LEU A 177 -19.03 2.14 9.95
N GLN A 178 -20.13 1.78 9.28
CA GLN A 178 -21.30 2.62 8.87
C GLN A 178 -21.32 3.16 7.42
N GLN A 179 -20.23 3.16 6.65
CA GLN A 179 -20.23 3.51 5.22
C GLN A 179 -19.31 2.57 4.42
N ARG A 180 -19.90 1.69 3.57
CA ARG A 180 -19.16 0.65 2.83
C ARG A 180 -18.13 1.20 1.83
N SER A 181 -18.21 2.48 1.45
CA SER A 181 -17.14 3.23 0.78
C SER A 181 -17.43 4.72 0.89
N TRP A 182 -16.47 5.50 1.36
CA TRP A 182 -16.56 6.96 1.45
C TRP A 182 -15.82 7.66 0.29
N TRP A 183 -15.04 6.91 -0.50
CA TRP A 183 -14.27 7.46 -1.61
C TRP A 183 -14.14 6.45 -2.76
N GLN A 184 -14.16 6.95 -3.99
CA GLN A 184 -13.94 6.16 -5.20
C GLN A 184 -13.09 6.95 -6.20
N LEU A 185 -12.08 6.28 -6.78
CA LEU A 185 -11.34 6.85 -7.90
C LEU A 185 -12.25 6.94 -9.13
N ARG A 186 -12.46 8.17 -9.61
CA ARG A 186 -13.21 8.44 -10.85
C ARG A 186 -12.28 9.13 -11.85
N PRO A 187 -11.59 8.38 -12.71
CA PRO A 187 -10.73 8.99 -13.72
C PRO A 187 -11.59 9.84 -14.66
N GLN A 188 -11.12 11.04 -14.99
CA GLN A 188 -11.78 11.95 -15.92
C GLN A 188 -10.86 12.22 -17.11
N CYS A 189 -11.46 12.40 -18.29
CA CYS A 189 -10.70 12.75 -19.48
C CYS A 189 -10.20 14.19 -19.36
N TYR A 190 -8.90 14.40 -19.56
CA TYR A 190 -8.31 15.73 -19.53
C TYR A 190 -8.51 16.44 -20.88
N THR A 191 -9.04 17.67 -20.87
CA THR A 191 -9.41 18.42 -22.08
C THR A 191 -8.38 19.46 -22.52
N GLY A 192 -7.27 19.62 -21.80
CA GLY A 192 -6.20 20.55 -22.14
C GLY A 192 -5.17 19.99 -23.14
N SER A 193 -4.18 20.80 -23.51
CA SER A 193 -3.07 20.36 -24.36
C SER A 193 -2.12 19.40 -23.62
N GLN A 194 -1.37 18.59 -24.38
CA GLN A 194 -0.35 17.70 -23.81
C GLN A 194 0.71 18.48 -23.01
N GLU A 195 1.08 19.67 -23.46
CA GLU A 195 2.03 20.54 -22.76
C GLU A 195 1.47 21.01 -21.41
N SER A 196 0.22 21.47 -21.38
CA SER A 196 -0.47 21.85 -20.15
C SER A 196 -0.60 20.66 -19.19
N ALA A 197 -0.92 19.47 -19.71
CA ALA A 197 -0.98 18.23 -18.93
C ALA A 197 0.37 17.90 -18.28
N ARG A 198 1.48 18.02 -19.02
CA ARG A 198 2.83 17.77 -18.50
C ARG A 198 3.21 18.77 -17.41
N SER A 199 2.91 20.05 -17.61
CA SER A 199 3.18 21.10 -16.63
C SER A 199 2.36 20.92 -15.35
N LEU A 200 1.06 20.62 -15.50
CA LEU A 200 0.18 20.31 -14.38
C LEU A 200 0.68 19.08 -13.61
N LEU A 201 1.02 18.00 -14.32
CA LEU A 201 1.51 16.77 -13.69
C LEU A 201 2.79 17.02 -12.89
N ARG A 202 3.76 17.76 -13.47
CA ARG A 202 4.99 18.13 -12.76
C ARG A 202 4.68 18.92 -11.49
N ALA A 203 3.83 19.95 -11.58
CA ALA A 203 3.46 20.77 -10.43
C ALA A 203 2.75 19.96 -9.34
N THR A 204 1.81 19.09 -9.73
CA THR A 204 1.11 18.19 -8.80
C THR A 204 2.06 17.22 -8.12
N LEU A 205 3.02 16.65 -8.85
CA LEU A 205 3.99 15.72 -8.28
C LEU A 205 4.95 16.42 -7.31
N ILE A 206 5.44 17.62 -7.66
CA ILE A 206 6.27 18.43 -6.75
C ILE A 206 5.50 18.74 -5.47
N SER A 207 4.26 19.20 -5.57
CA SER A 207 3.42 19.49 -4.40
C SER A 207 3.14 18.22 -3.57
N ALA A 208 2.89 17.09 -4.21
CA ALA A 208 2.66 15.82 -3.51
C ALA A 208 3.88 15.37 -2.71
N VAL A 209 5.09 15.52 -3.27
CA VAL A 209 6.36 15.23 -2.58
C VAL A 209 6.58 16.23 -1.45
N GLU A 210 6.47 17.53 -1.71
CA GLU A 210 6.66 18.58 -0.70
C GLU A 210 5.80 18.37 0.55
N ARG A 211 4.51 18.07 0.35
CA ARG A 211 3.56 17.77 1.42
C ARG A 211 3.93 16.55 2.27
N ARG A 212 4.69 15.59 1.73
CA ARG A 212 5.21 14.40 2.44
C ARG A 212 6.54 14.63 3.13
N LEU A 213 7.15 15.80 2.96
CA LEU A 213 8.38 16.21 3.65
C LEU A 213 8.08 17.07 4.89
N VAL A 214 6.81 17.29 5.23
CA VAL A 214 6.40 18.00 6.44
C VAL A 214 6.46 17.02 7.62
N ALA A 215 7.58 17.05 8.35
CA ALA A 215 7.82 16.25 9.54
C ALA A 215 8.79 16.97 10.48
N ASP A 216 8.71 16.68 11.79
CA ASP A 216 9.65 17.20 12.81
C ASP A 216 10.91 16.33 12.94
N VAL A 217 11.05 15.34 12.06
CA VAL A 217 12.18 14.42 11.98
C VAL A 217 12.77 14.42 10.58
N GLU A 218 14.00 13.92 10.45
CA GLU A 218 14.62 13.76 9.15
C GLU A 218 13.89 12.72 8.29
N VAL A 219 13.71 13.07 7.01
CA VAL A 219 13.03 12.27 6.00
C VAL A 219 14.04 11.81 4.95
N GLY A 220 14.15 10.50 4.75
CA GLY A 220 14.94 9.88 3.70
C GLY A 220 14.11 9.44 2.48
N ALA A 221 14.71 8.68 1.58
CA ALA A 221 14.00 8.02 0.48
C ALA A 221 14.61 6.65 0.14
N PHE A 222 13.77 5.72 -0.32
CA PHE A 222 14.24 4.49 -0.95
C PHE A 222 14.60 4.76 -2.41
N LEU A 223 15.73 4.23 -2.87
CA LEU A 223 16.24 4.46 -4.23
C LEU A 223 16.58 3.12 -4.90
N SER A 224 15.72 2.64 -5.80
CA SER A 224 16.01 1.44 -6.59
C SER A 224 16.84 1.73 -7.85
N GLY A 225 16.88 2.99 -8.30
CA GLY A 225 17.40 3.38 -9.60
C GLY A 225 16.37 3.27 -10.73
N GLY A 226 15.15 2.82 -10.42
CA GLY A 226 13.99 2.95 -11.30
C GLY A 226 13.57 4.42 -11.47
N VAL A 227 12.76 4.68 -12.50
CA VAL A 227 12.32 6.06 -12.83
C VAL A 227 11.53 6.69 -11.68
N ASP A 228 10.66 5.93 -11.02
CA ASP A 228 9.77 6.45 -9.98
C ASP A 228 10.54 6.91 -8.74
N SER A 229 11.37 6.03 -8.17
CA SER A 229 12.18 6.34 -6.99
C SER A 229 13.22 7.44 -7.29
N SER A 230 13.81 7.43 -8.49
CA SER A 230 14.72 8.48 -8.95
C SER A 230 14.02 9.83 -9.09
N LEU A 231 12.78 9.85 -9.57
CA LEU A 231 11.99 11.08 -9.72
C LEU A 231 11.65 11.71 -8.37
N ILE A 232 11.31 10.90 -7.37
CA ILE A 232 11.12 11.38 -5.99
C ILE A 232 12.42 12.04 -5.48
N CYS A 233 13.56 11.38 -5.65
CA CYS A 233 14.86 11.94 -5.23
C CYS A 233 15.21 13.24 -5.99
N ALA A 234 14.96 13.26 -7.29
CA ALA A 234 15.19 14.44 -8.14
C ALA A 234 14.35 15.64 -7.67
N ILE A 235 13.06 15.44 -7.37
CA ILE A 235 12.20 16.51 -6.88
C ILE A 235 12.72 17.06 -5.54
N ILE A 236 13.07 16.20 -4.59
CA ILE A 236 13.56 16.64 -3.28
C ILE A 236 14.86 17.45 -3.40
N ARG A 237 15.80 16.97 -4.23
CA ARG A 237 17.14 17.58 -4.36
C ARG A 237 17.17 18.78 -5.29
N GLN A 238 16.56 18.69 -6.46
CA GLN A 238 16.69 19.68 -7.52
C GLN A 238 15.58 20.74 -7.49
N GLU A 239 14.34 20.35 -7.21
CA GLU A 239 13.20 21.28 -7.21
C GLU A 239 12.99 21.92 -5.83
N LEU A 240 13.16 21.13 -4.75
CA LEU A 240 12.94 21.60 -3.37
C LEU A 240 14.23 21.97 -2.62
N GLY A 241 15.41 21.63 -3.17
CA GLY A 241 16.72 22.03 -2.61
C GLY A 241 17.05 21.45 -1.24
N ARG A 242 16.41 20.35 -0.80
CA ARG A 242 16.60 19.78 0.54
C ARG A 242 17.69 18.71 0.55
N PRO A 243 18.49 18.53 1.62
CA PRO A 243 19.37 17.37 1.75
C PRO A 243 18.54 16.07 1.77
N LEU A 244 19.11 14.97 1.27
CA LEU A 244 18.42 13.68 1.23
C LEU A 244 19.39 12.54 1.50
N LYS A 245 19.01 11.69 2.44
CA LYS A 245 19.57 10.34 2.62
C LYS A 245 18.80 9.36 1.77
N THR A 246 19.51 8.53 1.00
CA THR A 246 18.90 7.51 0.15
C THR A 246 19.34 6.12 0.55
N PHE A 247 18.44 5.14 0.45
CA PHE A 247 18.70 3.76 0.89
C PHE A 247 18.38 2.75 -0.20
N THR A 248 19.26 1.78 -0.37
CA THR A 248 19.15 0.72 -1.39
C THR A 248 19.59 -0.63 -0.83
N ILE A 249 18.91 -1.69 -1.28
CA ILE A 249 19.37 -3.07 -1.14
C ILE A 249 19.76 -3.59 -2.53
N GLY A 250 20.94 -4.19 -2.63
CA GLY A 250 21.35 -4.96 -3.79
C GLY A 250 21.33 -6.46 -3.54
N PHE A 251 21.59 -7.22 -4.60
CA PHE A 251 21.66 -8.68 -4.58
C PHE A 251 23.03 -9.14 -5.09
N VAL A 252 23.47 -10.34 -4.71
CA VAL A 252 24.72 -10.93 -5.21
C VAL A 252 24.59 -11.30 -6.68
N GLU A 253 23.42 -11.78 -7.07
CA GLU A 253 23.09 -12.12 -8.45
C GLU A 253 22.97 -10.86 -9.29
N ALA A 254 23.97 -10.61 -10.14
CA ALA A 254 24.03 -9.42 -11.01
C ALA A 254 22.81 -9.24 -11.93
N ALA A 255 22.01 -10.29 -12.15
CA ALA A 255 20.77 -10.21 -12.91
C ALA A 255 19.66 -9.43 -12.18
N PHE A 256 19.66 -9.43 -10.85
CA PHE A 256 18.66 -8.77 -9.99
C PHE A 256 19.23 -7.52 -9.28
N ASP A 257 20.51 -7.24 -9.46
CA ASP A 257 21.20 -6.15 -8.77
C ASP A 257 21.06 -4.81 -9.50
N GLU A 258 20.22 -3.93 -8.96
CA GLU A 258 19.93 -2.60 -9.53
C GLU A 258 20.80 -1.47 -8.95
N ARG A 259 21.71 -1.78 -8.02
CA ARG A 259 22.54 -0.79 -7.32
C ARG A 259 23.31 0.14 -8.24
N ARG A 260 23.75 -0.34 -9.40
CA ARG A 260 24.42 0.51 -10.39
C ARG A 260 23.54 1.70 -10.80
N TYR A 261 22.24 1.48 -11.00
CA TYR A 261 21.30 2.54 -11.38
C TYR A 261 21.01 3.45 -10.19
N ALA A 262 20.88 2.89 -8.99
CA ALA A 262 20.74 3.67 -7.76
C ALA A 262 21.93 4.61 -7.53
N ARG A 263 23.17 4.14 -7.68
CA ARG A 263 24.39 4.97 -7.58
C ARG A 263 24.42 6.09 -8.61
N LEU A 264 24.06 5.80 -9.86
CA LEU A 264 23.97 6.83 -10.90
C LEU A 264 23.00 7.95 -10.52
N ALA A 265 21.82 7.61 -10.01
CA ALA A 265 20.85 8.58 -9.55
C ALA A 265 21.35 9.34 -8.30
N ALA A 266 21.94 8.63 -7.33
CA ALA A 266 22.49 9.22 -6.12
C ALA A 266 23.61 10.25 -6.41
N GLU A 267 24.52 9.93 -7.33
CA GLU A 267 25.57 10.83 -7.80
C GLU A 267 24.98 12.04 -8.53
N ALA A 268 24.03 11.81 -9.45
CA ALA A 268 23.40 12.88 -10.23
C ALA A 268 22.62 13.88 -9.34
N PHE A 269 22.04 13.42 -8.24
CA PHE A 269 21.28 14.26 -7.31
C PHE A 269 22.04 14.64 -6.04
N GLY A 270 23.29 14.18 -5.89
CA GLY A 270 24.16 14.45 -4.74
C GLY A 270 23.52 14.08 -3.41
N THR A 271 23.04 12.84 -3.27
CA THR A 271 22.41 12.32 -2.04
C THR A 271 23.42 11.62 -1.13
N ASP A 272 23.17 11.60 0.18
CA ASP A 272 23.91 10.76 1.13
C ASP A 272 23.40 9.31 1.02
N HIS A 273 24.12 8.50 0.24
CA HIS A 273 23.64 7.21 -0.26
C HIS A 273 24.14 6.03 0.57
N TYR A 274 23.21 5.22 1.05
CA TYR A 274 23.46 4.03 1.85
C TYR A 274 23.02 2.79 1.09
N GLU A 275 23.91 1.80 1.05
CA GLU A 275 23.72 0.57 0.29
C GLU A 275 24.14 -0.62 1.14
N GLU A 276 23.32 -1.67 1.14
CA GLU A 276 23.72 -3.00 1.60
C GLU A 276 23.43 -4.06 0.55
N VAL A 277 24.09 -5.22 0.68
CA VAL A 277 23.92 -6.36 -0.21
C VAL A 277 23.26 -7.49 0.55
N LEU A 278 22.18 -8.02 -0.02
CA LEU A 278 21.60 -9.26 0.41
C LEU A 278 22.43 -10.42 -0.14
N SER A 279 23.25 -11.03 0.73
CA SER A 279 24.06 -12.20 0.37
C SER A 279 23.30 -13.53 0.40
N GLY A 280 22.05 -13.52 0.88
CA GLY A 280 21.15 -14.66 0.94
C GLY A 280 19.89 -14.33 1.74
N TRP A 281 18.85 -15.14 1.63
CA TRP A 281 17.64 -14.98 2.43
C TRP A 281 17.69 -15.88 3.68
N ASN A 282 17.05 -15.43 4.76
CA ASN A 282 16.93 -16.18 5.99
C ASN A 282 15.48 -16.66 6.13
N GLU A 283 15.28 -17.98 6.14
CA GLU A 283 13.97 -18.60 6.29
C GLU A 283 13.26 -18.21 7.59
N LEU A 284 14.00 -18.18 8.70
CA LEU A 284 13.45 -17.76 10.00
C LEU A 284 13.02 -16.29 9.98
N GLU A 285 13.75 -15.44 9.27
CA GLU A 285 13.37 -14.03 9.12
C GLU A 285 12.10 -13.90 8.27
N LEU A 286 11.99 -14.68 7.19
CA LEU A 286 10.78 -14.70 6.37
C LEU A 286 9.57 -15.19 7.18
N GLU A 287 9.73 -16.29 7.92
CA GLU A 287 8.71 -16.83 8.82
C GLU A 287 8.29 -15.78 9.85
N ARG A 288 9.25 -15.10 10.48
CA ARG A 288 9.00 -14.01 11.42
C ARG A 288 8.20 -12.87 10.78
N LEU A 289 8.60 -12.39 9.61
CA LEU A 289 7.88 -11.34 8.89
C LEU A 289 6.44 -11.76 8.57
N LEU A 290 6.25 -13.00 8.10
CA LEU A 290 4.94 -13.52 7.76
C LEU A 290 4.04 -13.70 8.98
N LEU A 291 4.54 -14.33 10.05
CA LEU A 291 3.73 -14.66 11.22
C LEU A 291 3.53 -13.47 12.17
N GLU A 292 4.57 -12.66 12.39
CA GLU A 292 4.53 -11.58 13.39
C GLU A 292 4.11 -10.22 12.82
N HIS A 293 4.29 -9.97 11.51
CA HIS A 293 3.94 -8.67 10.90
C HIS A 293 2.77 -8.75 9.92
N VAL A 294 2.69 -9.80 9.09
CA VAL A 294 1.62 -9.93 8.08
C VAL A 294 0.40 -10.64 8.64
N GLY A 295 0.57 -11.83 9.24
CA GLY A 295 -0.49 -12.65 9.84
C GLY A 295 -1.38 -13.41 8.85
N GLN A 296 -0.97 -13.52 7.58
CA GLN A 296 -1.66 -14.28 6.54
C GLN A 296 -0.72 -14.62 5.35
N PRO A 297 -1.08 -15.56 4.47
CA PRO A 297 -0.32 -15.84 3.24
C PRO A 297 -0.15 -14.58 2.37
N PHE A 298 1.09 -14.35 1.90
CA PHE A 298 1.44 -13.15 1.12
C PHE A 298 2.59 -13.46 0.16
N ALA A 299 2.29 -13.55 -1.13
CA ALA A 299 3.24 -13.97 -2.17
C ALA A 299 3.89 -12.75 -2.86
N ASP A 300 4.56 -11.91 -2.08
CA ASP A 300 5.32 -10.77 -2.58
C ASP A 300 6.83 -11.01 -2.38
N ALA A 301 7.55 -11.17 -3.49
CA ALA A 301 9.00 -11.36 -3.47
C ALA A 301 9.76 -10.13 -2.90
N SER A 302 9.12 -8.97 -2.80
CA SER A 302 9.70 -7.75 -2.25
C SER A 302 9.63 -7.66 -0.72
N LEU A 303 8.93 -8.57 -0.03
CA LEU A 303 8.76 -8.52 1.42
C LEU A 303 10.10 -8.48 2.17
N LEU A 304 10.99 -9.42 1.85
CA LEU A 304 12.32 -9.50 2.46
C LEU A 304 13.18 -8.27 2.11
N PRO A 305 13.42 -7.92 0.83
CA PRO A 305 14.16 -6.70 0.47
C PRO A 305 13.62 -5.43 1.13
N THR A 306 12.29 -5.28 1.23
CA THR A 306 11.65 -4.11 1.84
C THR A 306 11.90 -4.06 3.35
N ALA A 307 11.81 -5.19 4.05
CA ALA A 307 12.13 -5.26 5.47
C ALA A 307 13.61 -4.91 5.74
N LEU A 308 14.51 -5.36 4.87
CA LEU A 308 15.94 -5.08 4.97
C LEU A 308 16.26 -3.61 4.73
N VAL A 309 15.80 -3.01 3.63
CA VAL A 309 16.03 -1.59 3.35
C VAL A 309 15.41 -0.71 4.43
N SER A 310 14.25 -1.09 4.96
CA SER A 310 13.59 -0.39 6.07
C SER A 310 14.42 -0.45 7.36
N ARG A 311 15.08 -1.59 7.65
CA ARG A 311 15.98 -1.72 8.80
C ARG A 311 17.20 -0.82 8.69
N ILE A 312 17.77 -0.68 7.49
CA ILE A 312 18.90 0.23 7.23
C ILE A 312 18.46 1.67 7.43
N ALA A 313 17.33 2.05 6.82
CA ALA A 313 16.77 3.38 6.93
C ALA A 313 16.44 3.72 8.39
N ALA A 314 15.87 2.80 9.16
CA ALA A 314 15.51 3.00 10.57
C ALA A 314 16.71 3.34 11.47
N ASN A 315 17.94 2.97 11.09
CA ASN A 315 19.16 3.37 11.81
C ASN A 315 19.56 4.84 11.58
N LYS A 316 18.92 5.52 10.62
CA LYS A 316 19.32 6.86 10.14
C LYS A 316 18.18 7.86 10.13
N VAL A 317 16.97 7.43 9.79
CA VAL A 317 15.76 8.25 9.64
C VAL A 317 14.55 7.47 10.15
N LYS A 318 13.50 8.19 10.58
CA LYS A 318 12.22 7.56 10.98
C LYS A 318 11.24 7.48 9.82
N VAL A 319 11.41 8.33 8.79
CA VAL A 319 10.54 8.42 7.62
C VAL A 319 11.38 8.24 6.37
N ALA A 320 10.88 7.45 5.43
CA ALA A 320 11.44 7.33 4.09
C ALA A 320 10.32 7.37 3.05
N LEU A 321 10.49 8.15 1.98
CA LEU A 321 9.58 8.14 0.84
C LEU A 321 9.93 6.98 -0.11
N SER A 322 8.92 6.33 -0.67
CA SER A 322 9.05 5.36 -1.75
C SER A 322 8.41 5.89 -3.04
N GLY A 323 8.78 5.28 -4.17
CA GLY A 323 8.21 5.56 -5.49
C GLY A 323 6.98 4.71 -5.81
N ASP A 324 6.39 4.01 -4.83
CA ASP A 324 5.31 3.05 -5.09
C ASP A 324 4.04 3.73 -5.61
N GLY A 325 3.34 3.04 -6.51
CA GLY A 325 2.13 3.54 -7.19
C GLY A 325 2.39 4.16 -8.56
N GLY A 326 3.66 4.38 -8.95
CA GLY A 326 4.01 4.92 -10.27
C GLY A 326 3.56 4.01 -11.41
N ASP A 327 3.94 2.74 -11.36
CA ASP A 327 3.57 1.76 -12.37
C ASP A 327 2.05 1.55 -12.49
N GLU A 328 1.29 1.59 -11.38
CA GLU A 328 -0.17 1.48 -11.37
C GLU A 328 -0.85 2.70 -12.01
N LEU A 329 -0.37 3.91 -11.71
CA LEU A 329 -0.96 5.16 -12.21
C LEU A 329 -0.62 5.42 -13.69
N PHE A 330 0.58 5.05 -14.12
CA PHE A 330 1.09 5.34 -15.48
C PHE A 330 1.14 4.12 -16.40
N CYS A 331 0.59 2.99 -15.97
CA CYS A 331 0.65 1.73 -16.71
C CYS A 331 2.09 1.30 -17.06
N GLY A 332 3.03 1.46 -16.12
CA GLY A 332 4.47 1.24 -16.34
C GLY A 332 4.87 -0.24 -16.48
N TYR A 333 4.10 -1.17 -15.90
CA TYR A 333 4.39 -2.59 -16.02
C TYR A 333 4.34 -3.09 -17.49
N GLN A 334 5.35 -3.85 -17.89
CA GLN A 334 5.43 -4.47 -19.23
C GLN A 334 4.19 -5.33 -19.57
N ARG A 335 3.53 -5.91 -18.56
CA ARG A 335 2.28 -6.67 -18.75
C ARG A 335 1.15 -5.81 -19.34
N TYR A 336 1.05 -4.53 -18.98
CA TYR A 336 0.03 -3.65 -19.56
C TYR A 336 0.33 -3.36 -21.04
N GLN A 337 1.60 -3.16 -21.39
CA GLN A 337 2.04 -3.03 -22.78
C GLN A 337 1.76 -4.31 -23.58
N ALA A 338 2.08 -5.48 -22.99
CA ALA A 338 1.78 -6.78 -23.58
C ALA A 338 0.28 -6.97 -23.84
N ARG A 339 -0.60 -6.52 -22.94
CA ARG A 339 -2.06 -6.57 -23.19
C ARG A 339 -2.51 -5.66 -24.33
N THR A 340 -1.88 -4.50 -24.50
CA THR A 340 -2.14 -3.63 -25.67
C THR A 340 -1.77 -4.34 -26.97
N ILE A 341 -0.64 -5.06 -26.99
CA ILE A 341 -0.22 -5.88 -28.14
C ILE A 341 -1.19 -7.06 -28.33
N LEU A 342 -1.63 -7.71 -27.26
CA LEU A 342 -2.56 -8.84 -27.28
C LEU A 342 -3.88 -8.49 -27.99
N ARG A 343 -4.37 -7.25 -27.85
CA ARG A 343 -5.57 -6.76 -28.57
C ARG A 343 -5.42 -6.82 -30.10
N TRP A 344 -4.22 -6.58 -30.61
CA TRP A 344 -3.92 -6.68 -32.04
C TRP A 344 -3.60 -8.11 -32.46
N TYR A 345 -2.84 -8.83 -31.63
CA TYR A 345 -2.50 -10.23 -31.84
C TYR A 345 -3.76 -11.12 -31.95
N SER A 346 -4.78 -10.88 -31.13
CA SER A 346 -6.04 -11.64 -31.15
C SER A 346 -6.85 -11.48 -32.44
N ARG A 347 -6.59 -10.43 -33.23
CA ARG A 347 -7.20 -10.20 -34.55
C ARG A 347 -6.57 -11.06 -35.66
N LEU A 348 -5.40 -11.66 -35.42
CA LEU A 348 -4.75 -12.53 -36.40
C LEU A 348 -5.51 -13.86 -36.57
N PRO A 349 -5.57 -14.41 -37.80
CA PRO A 349 -6.09 -15.75 -38.07
C PRO A 349 -5.46 -16.81 -37.14
N LYS A 350 -6.26 -17.79 -36.71
CA LYS A 350 -5.82 -18.84 -35.76
C LYS A 350 -4.54 -19.57 -36.21
N GLY A 351 -4.39 -19.84 -37.51
CA GLY A 351 -3.21 -20.52 -38.06
C GLY A 351 -1.90 -19.74 -37.86
N LEU A 352 -1.92 -18.41 -38.06
CA LEU A 352 -0.75 -17.55 -37.84
C LEU A 352 -0.38 -17.47 -36.37
N ARG A 353 -1.38 -17.41 -35.48
CA ARG A 353 -1.16 -17.44 -34.03
C ARG A 353 -0.51 -18.74 -33.58
N HIS A 354 -1.01 -19.88 -34.07
CA HIS A 354 -0.45 -21.18 -33.72
C HIS A 354 1.00 -21.35 -34.21
N LEU A 355 1.32 -20.83 -35.42
CA LEU A 355 2.67 -20.85 -35.95
C LEU A 355 3.62 -19.98 -35.12
N ALA A 356 3.19 -18.78 -34.73
CA ALA A 356 3.96 -17.89 -33.85
C ALA A 356 4.22 -18.52 -32.47
N GLU A 357 3.20 -19.11 -31.87
CA GLU A 357 3.32 -19.80 -30.58
C GLU A 357 4.30 -20.97 -30.66
N LYS A 358 4.17 -21.84 -31.67
CA LYS A 358 5.06 -22.99 -31.85
C LYS A 358 6.51 -22.54 -32.07
N ALA A 359 6.73 -21.48 -32.85
CA ALA A 359 8.06 -20.94 -33.09
C ALA A 359 8.70 -20.43 -31.79
N VAL A 360 7.97 -19.65 -30.98
CA VAL A 360 8.48 -19.14 -29.69
C VAL A 360 8.76 -20.30 -28.73
N ARG A 361 7.81 -21.22 -28.54
CA ARG A 361 7.96 -22.35 -27.60
C ARG A 361 9.04 -23.36 -28.00
N SER A 362 9.43 -23.40 -29.27
CA SER A 362 10.55 -24.25 -29.74
C SER A 362 11.93 -23.73 -29.35
N LEU A 363 12.02 -22.45 -28.97
CA LEU A 363 13.26 -21.85 -28.50
C LEU A 363 13.39 -22.06 -26.98
N PRO A 364 14.61 -22.31 -26.47
CA PRO A 364 14.81 -22.51 -25.04
C PRO A 364 14.57 -21.20 -24.28
N GLU A 365 13.82 -21.29 -23.18
CA GLU A 365 13.50 -20.13 -22.36
C GLU A 365 14.76 -19.62 -21.63
N PRO A 366 15.17 -18.35 -21.82
CA PRO A 366 16.34 -17.82 -21.15
C PRO A 366 16.11 -17.64 -19.64
N THR A 367 17.15 -17.92 -18.84
CA THR A 367 17.17 -17.63 -17.40
C THR A 367 17.51 -16.17 -17.08
N ALA A 368 17.84 -15.35 -18.10
CA ALA A 368 18.22 -13.95 -17.94
C ALA A 368 17.05 -13.05 -17.51
N HIS A 369 17.39 -11.93 -16.85
CA HIS A 369 16.42 -10.94 -16.39
C HIS A 369 15.54 -10.42 -17.54
N HIS A 370 14.23 -10.36 -17.28
CA HIS A 370 13.18 -10.10 -18.28
C HIS A 370 13.34 -8.75 -19.00
N SER A 371 14.01 -7.78 -18.40
CA SER A 371 14.23 -6.45 -19.01
C SER A 371 15.12 -6.48 -20.27
N ARG A 372 16.07 -7.43 -20.37
CA ARG A 372 17.10 -7.45 -21.43
C ARG A 372 16.91 -8.50 -22.53
N SER A 373 16.10 -9.54 -22.31
CA SER A 373 15.93 -10.64 -23.26
C SER A 373 14.61 -10.55 -24.04
N LEU A 374 14.68 -10.31 -25.35
CA LEU A 374 13.51 -10.35 -26.24
C LEU A 374 12.84 -11.72 -26.26
N LEU A 375 13.65 -12.79 -26.21
CA LEU A 375 13.13 -14.15 -26.20
C LEU A 375 12.35 -14.43 -24.91
N LYS A 376 12.87 -14.02 -23.74
CA LYS A 376 12.13 -14.12 -22.47
C LYS A 376 10.81 -13.35 -22.52
N LYS A 377 10.81 -12.13 -23.08
CA LYS A 377 9.57 -11.34 -23.29
C LYS A 377 8.58 -12.04 -24.21
N ALA A 378 9.05 -12.71 -25.27
CA ALA A 378 8.20 -13.47 -26.17
C ALA A 378 7.55 -14.68 -25.47
N HIS A 379 8.30 -15.43 -24.65
CA HIS A 379 7.74 -16.51 -23.83
C HIS A 379 6.67 -15.98 -22.86
N LEU A 380 6.99 -14.92 -22.10
CA LEU A 380 6.04 -14.28 -21.18
C LEU A 380 4.78 -13.77 -21.90
N PHE A 381 4.93 -13.27 -23.13
CA PHE A 381 3.78 -12.86 -23.95
C PHE A 381 2.90 -14.06 -24.34
N MET A 382 3.49 -15.20 -24.68
CA MET A 382 2.72 -16.43 -24.96
C MET A 382 1.98 -16.93 -23.73
N ASP A 383 2.54 -16.79 -22.53
CA ASP A 383 1.84 -17.13 -21.29
C ASP A 383 0.61 -16.22 -21.06
N ILE A 384 0.73 -14.94 -21.40
CA ILE A 384 -0.42 -14.00 -21.36
C ILE A 384 -1.49 -14.40 -22.39
N VAL A 385 -1.09 -14.80 -23.60
CA VAL A 385 -2.01 -15.29 -24.63
C VAL A 385 -2.78 -16.51 -24.12
N GLU A 386 -2.09 -17.47 -23.49
CA GLU A 386 -2.68 -18.70 -22.95
C GLU A 386 -3.69 -18.40 -21.83
N ARG A 387 -3.39 -17.43 -20.96
CA ARG A 387 -4.25 -17.05 -19.83
C ARG A 387 -5.34 -16.04 -20.18
N GLN A 388 -5.35 -15.47 -21.40
CA GLN A 388 -6.24 -14.37 -21.79
C GLN A 388 -7.71 -14.60 -21.44
N GLN A 389 -8.25 -15.79 -21.73
CA GLN A 389 -9.66 -16.10 -21.47
C GLN A 389 -9.97 -16.13 -19.97
N ALA A 390 -9.05 -16.68 -19.16
CA ALA A 390 -9.19 -16.73 -17.70
C ALA A 390 -9.00 -15.36 -17.04
N GLU A 391 -8.28 -14.46 -17.70
CA GLU A 391 -8.02 -13.08 -17.26
C GLU A 391 -9.04 -12.06 -17.80
N THR A 392 -10.23 -12.49 -18.28
CA THR A 392 -11.25 -11.57 -18.81
C THR A 392 -12.52 -11.60 -17.95
N PRO A 393 -12.92 -10.48 -17.32
CA PRO A 393 -12.27 -9.17 -17.33
C PRO A 393 -10.97 -9.16 -16.52
N TYR A 394 -10.02 -8.31 -16.92
CA TYR A 394 -8.71 -8.29 -16.25
C TYR A 394 -8.76 -7.50 -14.98
N PHE A 395 -8.42 -8.20 -13.90
CA PHE A 395 -8.31 -7.65 -12.58
C PHE A 395 -6.85 -7.62 -12.10
N ALA A 396 -6.20 -8.79 -12.09
CA ALA A 396 -4.83 -8.99 -11.66
C ALA A 396 -4.19 -10.14 -12.46
N PRO A 397 -2.85 -10.24 -12.55
CA PRO A 397 -2.22 -11.42 -13.16
C PRO A 397 -2.55 -12.68 -12.38
N LEU A 398 -2.72 -13.80 -13.08
CA LEU A 398 -2.89 -15.10 -12.45
C LEU A 398 -1.53 -15.76 -12.19
N MET A 399 -1.30 -16.26 -10.98
CA MET A 399 -0.12 -17.07 -10.66
C MET A 399 -0.15 -18.40 -11.42
N PHE A 400 -1.31 -19.07 -11.37
CA PHE A 400 -1.55 -20.35 -12.06
C PHE A 400 -2.69 -20.20 -13.05
N ASN A 401 -2.60 -20.88 -14.21
CA ASN A 401 -3.75 -21.01 -15.09
C ASN A 401 -4.81 -21.95 -14.46
N PRO A 402 -6.07 -21.94 -14.92
CA PRO A 402 -7.13 -22.77 -14.31
C PRO A 402 -6.84 -24.28 -14.30
N ALA A 403 -6.11 -24.80 -15.29
CA ALA A 403 -5.76 -26.22 -15.33
C ALA A 403 -4.71 -26.57 -14.25
N GLN A 404 -3.71 -25.72 -14.07
CA GLN A 404 -2.71 -25.84 -13.00
C GLN A 404 -3.36 -25.70 -11.63
N LEU A 405 -4.25 -24.72 -11.44
CA LEU A 405 -4.97 -24.54 -10.17
C LEU A 405 -5.83 -25.77 -9.84
N ARG A 406 -6.52 -26.35 -10.83
CA ARG A 406 -7.25 -27.62 -10.66
C ARG A 406 -6.34 -28.78 -10.24
N GLN A 407 -5.14 -28.84 -10.79
CA GLN A 407 -4.19 -29.90 -10.45
C GLN A 407 -3.61 -29.72 -9.04
N LEU A 408 -3.31 -28.47 -8.64
CA LEU A 408 -2.73 -28.13 -7.35
C LEU A 408 -3.76 -28.18 -6.21
N ALA A 409 -4.97 -27.70 -6.46
CA ALA A 409 -6.03 -27.54 -5.46
C ALA A 409 -7.41 -27.77 -6.09
N PRO A 410 -7.78 -29.02 -6.43
CA PRO A 410 -9.03 -29.33 -7.13
C PRO A 410 -10.29 -28.89 -6.36
N GLY A 411 -10.23 -28.88 -5.03
CA GLY A 411 -11.35 -28.43 -4.18
C GLY A 411 -11.66 -26.93 -4.25
N LEU A 412 -10.80 -26.12 -4.88
CA LEU A 412 -10.91 -24.67 -4.91
C LEU A 412 -11.35 -24.09 -6.26
N GLU A 413 -11.61 -24.94 -7.26
CA GLU A 413 -11.89 -24.50 -8.64
C GLU A 413 -13.08 -23.52 -8.74
N GLY A 414 -14.13 -23.74 -7.96
CA GLY A 414 -15.32 -22.89 -7.91
C GLY A 414 -15.30 -21.83 -6.79
N MET A 415 -14.19 -21.68 -6.08
CA MET A 415 -14.05 -20.76 -4.95
C MET A 415 -13.33 -19.46 -5.34
N GLY A 416 -13.37 -18.50 -4.43
CA GLY A 416 -12.86 -17.15 -4.62
C GLY A 416 -13.94 -16.11 -4.34
N HIS A 417 -13.50 -14.92 -3.94
CA HIS A 417 -14.41 -13.79 -3.82
C HIS A 417 -14.66 -13.15 -5.18
N THR A 418 -15.78 -12.46 -5.31
CA THR A 418 -16.02 -11.63 -6.49
C THR A 418 -15.00 -10.49 -6.49
N PRO A 419 -14.17 -10.35 -7.54
CA PRO A 419 -13.26 -9.23 -7.64
C PRO A 419 -14.03 -7.90 -7.55
N PRO A 420 -13.49 -6.87 -6.87
CA PRO A 420 -14.15 -5.57 -6.83
C PRO A 420 -14.41 -5.09 -8.26
N GLY A 421 -15.66 -4.71 -8.52
CA GLY A 421 -16.14 -4.42 -9.87
C GLY A 421 -15.27 -3.36 -10.56
N ILE A 422 -14.86 -3.64 -11.80
CA ILE A 422 -14.26 -2.63 -12.66
C ILE A 422 -15.31 -1.51 -12.80
N PRO A 423 -14.96 -0.23 -12.57
CA PRO A 423 -15.88 0.87 -12.84
C PRO A 423 -16.43 0.69 -14.25
N GLN A 424 -17.76 0.63 -14.38
CA GLN A 424 -18.37 0.60 -15.71
C GLN A 424 -17.83 1.80 -16.47
N GLN A 425 -17.29 1.56 -17.68
CA GLN A 425 -16.93 2.66 -18.56
C GLN A 425 -18.21 3.49 -18.74
N THR A 426 -18.22 4.70 -18.18
CA THR A 426 -19.17 5.72 -18.62
C THR A 426 -18.81 5.99 -20.08
N GLU A 427 -19.70 5.55 -20.98
CA GLU A 427 -19.62 5.79 -22.42
C GLU A 427 -19.45 7.27 -22.77
#